data_AF-Q0DND9-F1
#
_entry.id   AF-Q0DND9-F1
#
_cell.length_a   1.000
_cell.length_b   1.000
_cell.length_c   1.000
_cell.angle_alpha   90.00
_cell.angle_beta   90.00
_cell.angle_gamma   90.00
#
_symmetry.space_group_name_H-M   'P 1'
#
loop_
_entity.id
_entity.type
_entity.pdbx_description
1 polymer ?
#
loop_
_entity_poly.entity_id
_entity_poly.type
_entity_poly.pdbx_seq_one_letter_code
_entity_poly.pdbx_strand_id
1 'polypeptide(L)'
;MGWRRREGGGAVAGAASRLRFAPSSNHLLVSSWDSGLRLYDADACELRMEAKSEAALLDCCFQDEAVALTGGSDGSITRGSRYYWATPRSGFLHRVLPDNW
;
A
#
# COMPACT_ATOMS: atom_id res chain seq x y z
N MET A 1 -15.32 -5.40 27.56
CA MET A 1 -15.08 -5.48 26.10
C MET A 1 -13.62 -5.13 25.88
N GLY A 2 -12.80 -6.05 25.36
CA GLY A 2 -11.34 -5.91 25.37
C GLY A 2 -10.72 -5.89 23.98
N TRP A 3 -9.98 -4.82 23.67
CA TRP A 3 -9.23 -4.69 22.41
C TRP A 3 -8.00 -5.61 22.44
N ARG A 4 -8.11 -6.81 21.84
CA ARG A 4 -7.00 -7.77 21.79
C ARG A 4 -5.99 -7.38 20.71
N ARG A 5 -4.97 -6.60 21.07
CA ARG A 5 -3.77 -6.43 20.24
C ARG A 5 -3.20 -7.81 19.92
N ARG A 6 -3.09 -8.16 18.63
CA ARG A 6 -2.21 -9.25 18.17
C ARG A 6 -0.83 -8.64 17.94
N GLU A 7 0.16 -9.02 18.72
CA GLU A 7 1.54 -8.64 18.45
C GLU A 7 2.12 -9.62 17.42
N GLY A 8 2.01 -9.23 16.15
CA GLY A 8 2.57 -9.98 15.03
C GLY A 8 4.09 -9.87 15.04
N GLY A 9 4.77 -10.98 15.34
CA GLY A 9 6.24 -11.07 15.32
C GLY A 9 6.81 -10.98 13.90
N GLY A 10 6.94 -9.76 13.39
CA GLY A 10 7.67 -9.41 12.17
C GLY A 10 8.57 -8.20 12.43
N ALA A 11 9.49 -7.90 11.50
CA ALA A 11 10.36 -6.73 11.61
C ALA A 11 9.52 -5.47 11.87
N VAL A 12 9.87 -4.72 12.92
CA VAL A 12 8.97 -3.72 13.54
C VAL A 12 8.34 -2.79 12.51
N ALA A 13 7.06 -3.00 12.24
CA ALA A 13 6.30 -2.15 11.36
C ALA A 13 6.35 -0.72 11.90
N GLY A 14 6.78 0.21 11.05
CA GLY A 14 6.91 1.61 11.41
C GLY A 14 5.56 2.19 11.84
N ALA A 15 5.59 3.30 12.56
CA ALA A 15 4.39 4.04 12.89
C ALA A 15 3.57 4.30 11.60
N ALA A 16 2.29 3.93 11.60
CA ALA A 16 1.41 4.27 10.49
C ALA A 16 1.23 5.80 10.47
N SER A 17 1.58 6.44 9.36
CA SER A 17 1.41 7.89 9.17
C SER A 17 -0.01 8.24 8.76
N ARG A 18 -0.67 7.37 7.96
CA ARG A 18 -2.06 7.52 7.57
C ARG A 18 -2.73 6.19 7.24
N LEU A 19 -4.05 6.20 7.41
CA LEU A 19 -5.00 5.16 7.04
C LEU A 19 -6.04 5.76 6.07
N ARG A 20 -6.39 5.06 4.99
CA ARG A 20 -7.51 5.38 4.10
C ARG A 20 -8.25 4.12 3.67
N PHE A 21 -9.57 4.10 3.80
CA PHE A 21 -10.38 3.12 3.08
C PHE A 21 -10.50 3.50 1.60
N ALA A 22 -10.70 2.50 0.75
CA ALA A 22 -11.00 2.66 -0.66
C ALA A 22 -12.43 3.22 -0.86
N PRO A 23 -12.73 3.88 -1.99
CA PRO A 23 -14.00 4.59 -2.17
C PRO A 23 -15.22 3.68 -2.36
N SER A 24 -15.06 2.41 -2.76
CA SER A 24 -16.17 1.46 -2.89
C SER A 24 -15.89 0.05 -2.34
N SER A 25 -14.64 -0.31 -2.04
CA SER A 25 -14.29 -1.58 -1.38
C SER A 25 -13.82 -1.41 0.07
N ASN A 26 -13.92 -2.49 0.86
CA ASN A 26 -13.34 -2.59 2.21
C ASN A 26 -11.80 -2.77 2.21
N HIS A 27 -11.11 -2.34 1.15
CA HIS A 27 -9.65 -2.29 1.16
C HIS A 27 -9.15 -1.08 1.97
N LEU A 28 -8.13 -1.30 2.80
CA LEU A 28 -7.53 -0.30 3.69
C LEU A 28 -6.07 -0.05 3.30
N LEU A 29 -5.78 1.14 2.78
CA LEU A 29 -4.44 1.60 2.46
C LEU A 29 -3.79 2.24 3.68
N VAL A 30 -2.52 1.89 3.90
CA VAL A 30 -1.73 2.31 5.06
C VAL A 30 -0.36 2.80 4.61
N SER A 31 -0.05 4.08 4.83
CA SER A 31 1.31 4.60 4.72
C SER A 31 2.03 4.52 6.07
N SER A 32 3.34 4.28 6.05
CA SER A 32 4.14 4.13 7.26
C SER A 32 5.52 4.80 7.16
N TRP A 33 6.04 5.16 8.34
CA TRP A 33 7.39 5.70 8.53
C TRP A 33 8.52 4.68 8.31
N ASP A 34 8.21 3.39 8.10
CA ASP A 34 9.17 2.36 7.65
C ASP A 34 9.38 2.32 6.11
N SER A 35 8.97 3.38 5.42
CA SER A 35 8.89 3.48 3.94
C SER A 35 7.99 2.41 3.29
N GLY A 36 7.09 1.79 4.07
CA GLY A 36 6.10 0.82 3.59
C GLY A 36 4.76 1.48 3.21
N LEU A 37 4.25 1.11 2.05
CA LEU A 37 2.85 1.24 1.67
C LEU A 37 2.21 -0.15 1.72
N ARG A 38 1.15 -0.31 2.52
CA ARG A 38 0.47 -1.59 2.71
C ARG A 38 -1.00 -1.47 2.32
N LEU A 39 -1.51 -2.43 1.56
CA LEU A 39 -2.95 -2.56 1.28
C LEU A 39 -3.45 -3.80 2.02
N TYR A 40 -4.41 -3.59 2.90
CA TYR A 40 -5.11 -4.65 3.62
C TYR A 40 -6.52 -4.84 3.05
N ASP A 41 -7.04 -6.04 3.20
CA ASP A 41 -8.45 -6.35 3.07
C ASP A 41 -9.05 -6.37 4.48
N ALA A 42 -9.97 -5.46 4.78
CA ALA A 42 -10.49 -5.30 6.14
C ALA A 42 -11.48 -6.41 6.54
N ASP A 43 -12.15 -7.03 5.57
CA ASP A 43 -13.10 -8.13 5.81
C ASP A 43 -12.34 -9.44 6.10
N ALA A 44 -11.30 -9.73 5.32
CA ALA A 44 -10.43 -10.89 5.56
C ALA A 44 -9.42 -10.65 6.71
N CYS A 45 -9.14 -9.39 7.06
CA CYS A 45 -8.04 -8.97 7.94
C CYS A 45 -6.65 -9.41 7.40
N GLU A 46 -6.50 -9.44 6.07
CA GLU A 46 -5.31 -9.93 5.37
C GLU A 46 -4.49 -8.79 4.73
N LEU A 47 -3.16 -8.94 4.75
CA LEU A 47 -2.27 -8.11 3.95
C LEU A 47 -2.36 -8.55 2.48
N ARG A 48 -3.03 -7.78 1.62
CA ARG A 48 -3.05 -8.01 0.16
C ARG A 48 -1.75 -7.58 -0.51
N MET A 49 -0.92 -6.77 0.17
CA MET A 49 0.15 -6.00 -0.46
C MET A 49 1.17 -5.43 0.51
N GLU A 50 2.43 -5.39 0.08
CA GLU A 50 3.41 -4.41 0.56
C GLU A 50 4.22 -3.87 -0.62
N ALA A 51 4.35 -2.55 -0.71
CA ALA A 51 5.25 -1.85 -1.61
C ALA A 51 6.20 -0.96 -0.77
N LYS A 52 7.42 -0.72 -1.24
CA LYS A 52 8.40 0.10 -0.54
C LYS A 52 8.85 1.29 -1.37
N SER A 53 8.97 2.44 -0.72
CA SER A 53 9.59 3.66 -1.24
C SER A 53 11.01 3.83 -0.69
N GLU A 54 11.77 4.76 -1.26
CA GLU A 54 13.11 5.11 -0.77
C GLU A 54 13.02 6.09 0.42
N ALA A 55 12.05 7.01 0.41
CA ALA A 55 11.70 7.90 1.52
C ALA A 55 10.53 7.37 2.36
N ALA A 56 10.44 7.82 3.62
CA ALA A 56 9.33 7.49 4.53
C ALA A 56 8.01 8.09 4.02
N LEU A 57 6.91 7.36 4.09
CA LEU A 57 5.63 7.81 3.55
C LEU A 57 4.82 8.57 4.60
N LEU A 58 4.41 9.80 4.28
CA LEU A 58 3.71 10.70 5.19
C LEU A 58 2.21 10.76 4.93
N ASP A 59 1.79 10.57 3.69
CA ASP A 59 0.38 10.61 3.26
C ASP A 59 0.12 9.54 2.21
N CYS A 60 -1.12 9.05 2.16
CA CYS A 60 -1.65 8.19 1.11
C CYS A 60 -3.11 8.50 0.84
N CYS A 61 -3.51 8.41 -0.43
CA CYS A 61 -4.88 8.61 -0.88
C CYS A 61 -5.21 7.68 -2.04
N PHE A 62 -6.48 7.27 -2.17
CA PHE A 62 -6.97 6.63 -3.39
C PHE A 62 -7.33 7.70 -4.42
N GLN A 63 -6.94 7.49 -5.67
CA GLN A 63 -7.56 8.15 -6.82
C GLN A 63 -8.81 7.36 -7.25
N ASP A 64 -8.70 6.03 -7.25
CA ASP A 64 -9.73 5.05 -7.61
C ASP A 64 -9.36 3.67 -7.04
N GLU A 65 -10.21 2.65 -7.20
CA GLU A 65 -9.97 1.28 -6.70
C GLU A 65 -8.72 0.57 -7.30
N ALA A 66 -8.17 1.09 -8.40
CA ALA A 66 -7.00 0.56 -9.09
C ALA A 66 -5.77 1.48 -8.97
N VAL A 67 -5.86 2.65 -8.32
CA VAL A 67 -4.79 3.64 -8.22
C VAL A 67 -4.75 4.36 -6.87
N ALA A 68 -3.59 4.32 -6.24
CA ALA A 68 -3.24 5.11 -5.07
C ALA A 68 -2.16 6.17 -5.39
N LEU A 69 -2.14 7.22 -4.58
CA LEU A 69 -1.14 8.28 -4.54
C LEU A 69 -0.48 8.29 -3.15
N THR A 70 0.83 8.48 -3.08
CA THR A 70 1.59 8.61 -1.83
C THR A 70 2.51 9.82 -1.85
N GLY A 71 2.68 10.45 -0.68
CA GLY A 71 3.65 11.53 -0.46
C GLY A 71 4.81 11.07 0.41
N GLY A 72 6.04 11.25 -0.06
CA GLY A 72 7.28 10.92 0.67
C GLY A 72 7.84 12.09 1.48
N SER A 73 8.65 11.78 2.50
CA SER A 73 9.35 12.77 3.33
C SER A 73 10.46 13.54 2.59
N ASP A 74 10.80 13.11 1.39
CA ASP A 74 11.69 13.77 0.41
C ASP A 74 10.97 14.81 -0.46
N GLY A 75 9.64 14.94 -0.33
CA GLY A 75 8.81 15.76 -1.20
C GLY A 75 8.39 15.08 -2.51
N SER A 76 8.70 13.79 -2.69
CA SER A 76 8.21 13.02 -3.84
C SER A 76 6.71 12.74 -3.74
N ILE A 77 6.04 12.66 -4.89
CA ILE A 77 4.67 12.16 -5.00
C ILE A 77 4.68 10.99 -5.99
N THR A 78 4.34 9.80 -5.50
CA THR A 78 4.34 8.55 -6.29
C THR A 78 2.91 8.09 -6.57
N ARG A 79 2.62 7.72 -7.82
CA ARG A 79 1.32 7.17 -8.25
C ARG A 79 1.43 5.67 -8.48
N GLY A 80 0.96 4.87 -7.53
CA GLY A 80 0.99 3.41 -7.58
C GLY A 80 -0.33 2.81 -8.06
N SER A 81 -0.32 2.12 -9.20
CA SER A 81 -1.49 1.37 -9.69
C SER A 81 -1.44 -0.12 -9.27
N ARG A 82 -2.62 -0.71 -9.07
CA ARG A 82 -2.84 -2.11 -8.66
C ARG A 82 -2.19 -3.17 -9.56
N TYR A 83 -1.78 -2.80 -10.77
CA TYR A 83 -1.05 -3.68 -11.70
C TYR A 83 0.48 -3.46 -11.70
N TYR A 84 0.96 -2.33 -11.14
CA TYR A 84 2.37 -1.94 -11.20
C TYR A 84 3.15 -2.18 -9.90
N TRP A 85 2.50 -2.18 -8.73
CA TRP A 85 3.17 -2.58 -7.47
C TRP A 85 3.10 -4.08 -7.18
N ALA A 86 2.37 -4.86 -7.99
CA ALA A 86 2.22 -6.31 -7.84
C ALA A 86 3.49 -7.11 -8.24
N THR A 87 4.52 -6.47 -8.80
CA THR A 87 5.75 -7.11 -9.27
C THR A 87 6.95 -6.79 -8.36
N PRO A 88 7.48 -7.80 -7.63
CA PRO A 88 8.81 -7.69 -7.03
C PRO A 88 9.86 -7.41 -8.12
N ARG A 89 10.86 -6.56 -7.83
CA ARG A 89 11.99 -6.28 -8.73
C ARG A 89 13.02 -7.43 -8.76
N SER A 90 12.56 -8.64 -9.06
CA SER A 90 13.35 -9.75 -9.58
C SER A 90 12.98 -9.92 -11.05
N GLY A 91 13.85 -9.45 -11.95
CA GLY A 91 13.42 -9.05 -13.29
C GLY A 91 13.08 -10.19 -14.25
N PHE A 92 11.99 -10.02 -15.00
CA PHE A 92 11.97 -10.18 -16.47
C PHE A 92 10.83 -9.33 -17.05
N LEU A 93 11.01 -8.74 -18.25
CA LEU A 93 10.08 -7.73 -18.80
C LEU A 93 8.86 -8.35 -19.52
N HIS A 94 8.01 -9.02 -18.73
CA HIS A 94 6.56 -9.23 -18.94
C HIS A 94 5.76 -7.98 -19.34
N ARG A 95 6.02 -7.29 -20.46
CA ARG A 95 5.18 -6.16 -20.90
C ARG A 95 3.85 -6.68 -21.45
N VAL A 96 2.91 -6.93 -20.54
CA VAL A 96 1.49 -7.05 -20.88
C VAL A 96 0.98 -5.65 -21.20
N LEU A 97 0.74 -5.39 -22.49
CA LEU A 97 -0.12 -4.29 -22.89
C LEU A 97 -1.56 -4.63 -22.42
N PRO A 98 -2.38 -3.65 -22.01
CA PRO A 98 -3.81 -3.89 -21.95
C PRO A 98 -4.30 -4.11 -23.37
N ASP A 99 -4.70 -5.33 -23.70
CA ASP A 99 -5.52 -5.58 -24.90
C ASP A 99 -6.82 -4.79 -24.77
N ASN A 100 -7.30 -4.22 -25.88
CA ASN A 100 -8.49 -3.37 -25.90
C ASN A 100 -9.71 -4.10 -25.32
N TRP A 101 -10.43 -3.47 -24.39
CA TRP A 101 -11.87 -3.16 -24.44
C TRP A 101 -12.19 -2.06 -23.42
#